data_AF-A0A376YKT1-F1
#
_entry.id   AF-A0A376YKT1-F1
#
_cell.length_a   1.000
_cell.length_b   1.000
_cell.length_c   1.000
_cell.angle_alpha   90.00
_cell.angle_beta   90.00
_cell.angle_gamma   90.00
#
_symmetry.space_group_name_H-M   'P 1'
#
loop_
_entity.id
_entity.type
_entity.pdbx_description
1 polymer ?
#
loop_
_entity_poly.entity_id
_entity_poly.type
_entity_poly.pdbx_seq_one_letter_code
_entity_poly.pdbx_strand_id
1 'polypeptide(L)'
;MPLIVKEQGGLGHKACISGQGDMPFKALLTHLICLGDDEPQVTAYGLEEEVDYYAPAFRFEDEDDNPWIPYRQMSETPLPENHLLDARLRKEKEDAINQINHVRNVLQQIKQEANHLLNH
;
A
#
# COMPACT_ATOMS: atom_id res chain seq x y z
N MET A 1 -1.83 -1.78 2.66
CA MET A 1 -1.74 -1.84 1.16
C MET A 1 -2.98 -2.54 0.64
N PRO A 2 -3.66 -2.03 -0.39
CA PRO A 2 -5.12 -2.12 -0.48
C PRO A 2 -5.68 -3.52 -0.79
N LEU A 3 -6.93 -3.72 -0.39
CA LEU A 3 -7.79 -4.85 -0.79
C LEU A 3 -8.46 -4.52 -2.12
N ILE A 4 -8.33 -5.41 -3.10
CA ILE A 4 -8.94 -5.27 -4.41
C ILE A 4 -10.43 -5.63 -4.31
N VAL A 5 -11.27 -4.76 -4.85
CA VAL A 5 -12.73 -4.95 -4.88
C VAL A 5 -13.15 -5.09 -6.34
N LYS A 6 -13.81 -6.21 -6.66
CA LYS A 6 -14.43 -6.38 -7.97
C LYS A 6 -15.66 -5.49 -8.07
N GLU A 7 -15.70 -4.67 -9.11
CA GLU A 7 -16.81 -3.78 -9.43
C GLU A 7 -17.31 -4.07 -10.84
N GLN A 8 -18.40 -3.41 -11.24
CA GLN A 8 -18.94 -3.60 -12.57
C GLN A 8 -17.95 -3.09 -13.62
N GLY A 9 -17.36 -4.02 -14.37
CA GLY A 9 -16.46 -3.75 -15.49
C GLY A 9 -15.04 -3.32 -15.09
N GLY A 10 -14.65 -3.40 -13.82
CA GLY A 10 -13.32 -2.97 -13.38
C GLY A 10 -12.96 -3.35 -11.94
N LEU A 11 -11.81 -2.83 -11.47
CA LEU A 11 -11.28 -3.10 -10.13
C LEU A 11 -11.16 -1.80 -9.33
N GLY A 12 -11.96 -1.71 -8.27
CA GLY A 12 -11.79 -0.72 -7.22
C GLY A 12 -10.87 -1.23 -6.12
N HIS A 13 -10.65 -0.43 -5.10
CA HIS A 13 -9.87 -0.85 -3.95
C HIS A 13 -10.25 -0.14 -2.65
N LYS A 14 -9.99 -0.81 -1.53
CA LYS A 14 -10.16 -0.26 -0.17
C LYS A 14 -8.83 -0.25 0.54
N ALA A 15 -8.58 0.79 1.32
CA ALA A 15 -7.45 0.78 2.22
C ALA A 15 -7.62 -0.32 3.27
N CYS A 16 -6.50 -0.91 3.65
CA CYS A 16 -6.45 -1.91 4.71
C CYS A 16 -5.07 -1.89 5.36
N ILE A 17 -5.02 -2.48 6.56
CA ILE A 17 -3.81 -2.61 7.36
C ILE A 17 -2.74 -3.38 6.58
N SER A 18 -1.47 -2.97 6.72
CA SER A 18 -0.33 -3.68 6.14
C SER A 18 -0.34 -5.18 6.46
N GLY A 19 -0.12 -5.99 5.42
CA GLY A 19 -0.15 -7.45 5.49
C GLY A 19 -1.52 -8.10 5.32
N GLN A 20 -2.60 -7.33 5.17
CA GLN A 20 -3.96 -7.88 5.00
C GLN A 20 -4.55 -7.70 3.60
N GLY A 21 -3.92 -6.92 2.73
CA GLY A 21 -4.41 -6.68 1.37
C GLY A 21 -3.78 -7.57 0.32
N ASP A 22 -4.14 -7.31 -0.93
CA ASP A 22 -3.78 -8.17 -2.07
C ASP A 22 -2.45 -7.78 -2.73
N MET A 23 -1.86 -6.65 -2.32
CA MET A 23 -0.59 -6.21 -2.88
C MET A 23 0.54 -7.18 -2.48
N PRO A 24 1.38 -7.64 -3.44
CA PRO A 24 2.55 -8.45 -3.15
C PRO A 24 3.69 -7.60 -2.55
N PHE A 25 3.46 -7.07 -1.35
CA PHE A 25 4.27 -6.00 -0.74
C PHE A 25 5.76 -6.38 -0.61
N LYS A 26 6.06 -7.60 -0.14
CA LYS A 26 7.45 -8.07 -0.04
C LYS A 26 8.14 -8.08 -1.40
N ALA A 27 7.50 -8.62 -2.44
CA ALA A 27 8.08 -8.69 -3.76
C ALA A 27 8.31 -7.28 -4.35
N LEU A 28 7.33 -6.39 -4.20
CA LEU A 28 7.47 -4.99 -4.60
C LEU A 28 8.65 -4.31 -3.89
N LEU A 29 8.71 -4.43 -2.56
CA LEU A 29 9.76 -3.80 -1.75
C LEU A 29 11.15 -4.38 -2.10
N THR A 30 11.26 -5.69 -2.32
CA THR A 30 12.50 -6.32 -2.78
C THR A 30 12.96 -5.72 -4.11
N HIS A 31 12.07 -5.61 -5.10
CA HIS A 31 12.41 -5.01 -6.40
C HIS A 31 12.83 -3.55 -6.28
N LEU A 32 12.20 -2.76 -5.42
CA LEU A 32 12.56 -1.36 -5.18
C LEU A 32 13.93 -1.21 -4.51
N ILE A 33 14.23 -2.05 -3.52
CA ILE A 33 15.53 -2.04 -2.82
C ILE A 33 16.65 -2.47 -3.76
N CYS A 34 16.38 -3.44 -4.63
CA CYS A 34 17.31 -3.91 -5.65
C CYS A 34 17.23 -3.09 -6.95
N LEU A 35 16.55 -1.94 -6.94
CA LEU A 35 16.53 -1.03 -8.07
C LEU A 35 17.86 -0.28 -8.12
N GLY A 36 18.62 -0.43 -9.20
CA GLY A 36 19.94 0.15 -9.39
C GLY A 36 21.01 -0.93 -9.59
N ASP A 37 22.03 -0.62 -10.39
CA ASP A 37 23.06 -1.60 -10.78
C ASP A 37 24.13 -1.77 -9.69
N ASP A 38 24.73 -0.65 -9.26
CA ASP A 38 25.83 -0.64 -8.27
C ASP A 38 25.39 -0.16 -6.87
N GLU A 39 24.37 0.70 -6.82
CA GLU A 39 23.87 1.31 -5.58
C GLU A 39 22.34 1.40 -5.58
N PRO A 40 21.70 1.49 -4.40
CA PRO A 40 20.24 1.60 -4.33
C PRO A 40 19.75 2.92 -4.93
N GLN A 41 18.90 2.85 -5.95
CA GLN A 41 18.21 4.00 -6.52
C GLN A 41 17.14 4.53 -5.56
N VAL A 42 16.50 3.66 -4.78
CA VAL A 42 15.53 4.03 -3.75
C VAL A 42 16.20 4.00 -2.39
N THR A 43 16.45 5.17 -1.82
CA THR A 43 17.16 5.33 -0.54
C THR A 43 16.24 5.61 0.65
N ALA A 44 14.99 5.97 0.38
CA ALA A 44 13.95 6.19 1.38
C ALA A 44 12.56 5.91 0.78
N TYR A 45 11.62 5.52 1.65
CA TYR A 45 10.21 5.41 1.30
C TYR A 45 9.34 5.78 2.51
N GLY A 46 8.21 6.42 2.24
CA GLY A 46 7.20 6.75 3.25
C GLY A 46 6.32 5.56 3.58
N LEU A 47 5.88 5.50 4.83
CA LEU A 47 4.84 4.57 5.28
C LEU A 47 3.54 5.35 5.41
N GLU A 48 2.57 5.03 4.56
CA GLU A 48 1.27 5.69 4.55
C GLU A 48 0.17 4.62 4.56
N GLU A 49 -0.81 4.82 5.44
CA GLU A 49 -2.03 4.02 5.52
C GLU A 49 -3.20 4.97 5.78
N GLU A 50 -4.18 4.98 4.88
CA GLU A 50 -5.41 5.72 5.07
C GLU A 50 -6.46 4.83 5.75
N VAL A 51 -7.25 5.42 6.65
CA VAL A 51 -8.33 4.72 7.34
C VAL A 51 -9.65 5.07 6.66
N ASP A 52 -10.43 4.02 6.35
CA ASP A 52 -11.74 4.10 5.69
C ASP A 52 -11.71 4.60 4.23
N TYR A 53 -10.52 4.64 3.61
CA TYR A 53 -10.40 5.04 2.21
C TYR A 53 -10.94 3.97 1.25
N TYR A 54 -11.72 4.43 0.28
CA TYR A 54 -12.23 3.64 -0.83
C TYR A 54 -12.02 4.42 -2.13
N ALA A 55 -11.46 3.73 -3.13
CA ALA A 55 -11.36 4.20 -4.50
C ALA A 55 -12.18 3.28 -5.41
N PRO A 56 -13.11 3.82 -6.22
CA PRO A 56 -13.86 3.02 -7.18
C PRO A 56 -12.97 2.56 -8.34
N ALA A 57 -13.52 1.67 -9.17
CA ALA A 57 -12.91 1.32 -10.43
C ALA A 57 -12.73 2.58 -11.31
N PHE A 58 -11.49 2.78 -11.75
CA PHE A 58 -11.09 3.91 -12.57
C PHE A 58 -10.46 3.50 -13.91
N ARG A 59 -10.38 2.20 -14.12
CA ARG A 59 -9.93 1.51 -15.33
C ARG A 59 -10.92 0.39 -15.58
N PHE A 60 -11.47 0.33 -16.78
CA PHE A 60 -12.49 -0.63 -17.15
C PHE A 60 -12.03 -1.58 -18.24
N GLU A 61 -12.62 -2.78 -18.28
CA GLU A 61 -12.26 -3.87 -19.19
C GLU A 61 -12.48 -3.51 -20.67
N ASP A 62 -13.33 -2.53 -20.97
CA ASP A 62 -13.71 -2.10 -22.32
C ASP A 62 -12.90 -0.89 -22.82
N GLU A 63 -11.90 -0.42 -22.08
CA GLU A 63 -11.08 0.72 -22.46
C GLU A 63 -9.81 0.31 -23.24
N ASP A 64 -9.49 1.05 -24.31
CA ASP A 64 -8.25 0.89 -25.10
C ASP A 64 -6.98 1.04 -24.25
N ASP A 65 -5.85 0.47 -24.70
CA ASP A 65 -4.55 0.44 -23.99
C ASP A 65 -4.05 1.83 -23.51
N ASN A 66 -4.43 2.90 -24.21
CA ASN A 66 -4.05 4.27 -23.86
C ASN A 66 -5.30 5.17 -23.80
N PRO A 67 -6.13 5.03 -22.76
CA PRO A 67 -7.36 5.79 -22.64
C PRO A 67 -7.05 7.27 -22.40
N TRP A 68 -7.98 8.14 -22.75
CA TRP A 68 -7.96 9.49 -22.18
C TRP A 68 -8.32 9.44 -20.70
N ILE A 69 -7.44 9.94 -19.82
CA ILE A 69 -7.70 9.99 -18.38
C ILE A 69 -8.49 11.27 -18.06
N PRO A 70 -9.76 11.17 -17.62
CA PRO A 70 -10.53 12.34 -17.24
C PRO A 70 -9.93 13.05 -16.03
N TYR A 71 -10.11 14.37 -15.97
CA TYR A 71 -9.84 15.13 -14.76
C TYR A 71 -10.71 14.61 -13.60
N ARG A 72 -10.11 14.52 -12.40
CA ARG A 72 -10.78 14.04 -11.19
C ARG A 72 -10.67 15.07 -10.09
N GLN A 73 -11.75 15.21 -9.32
CA GLN A 73 -11.71 15.94 -8.06
C GLN A 73 -10.89 15.17 -7.04
N MET A 74 -10.35 15.89 -6.06
CA MET A 74 -9.61 15.29 -4.94
C MET A 74 -10.56 14.38 -4.15
N SER A 75 -10.10 13.18 -3.80
CA SER A 75 -10.82 12.33 -2.86
C SER A 75 -10.79 12.97 -1.47
N GLU A 76 -11.94 13.02 -0.81
CA GLU A 76 -12.05 13.49 0.56
C GLU A 76 -12.21 12.30 1.51
N THR A 77 -11.42 12.30 2.59
CA THR A 77 -11.57 11.35 3.69
C THR A 77 -12.19 12.10 4.87
N PRO A 78 -13.49 11.92 5.15
CA PRO A 78 -14.19 12.69 6.17
C PRO A 78 -13.61 12.41 7.55
N LEU A 79 -13.53 13.44 8.38
CA LEU A 79 -13.19 13.28 9.80
C LEU A 79 -14.30 12.50 10.51
N PRO A 80 -13.95 11.69 11.54
CA PRO A 80 -14.96 11.02 12.35
C PRO A 80 -15.83 12.05 13.08
N GLU A 81 -17.04 11.64 13.48
CA GLU A 81 -17.84 12.44 14.41
C GLU A 81 -17.05 12.72 15.70
N ASN A 82 -17.27 13.90 16.32
CA ASN A 82 -16.50 14.34 17.48
C ASN A 82 -16.44 13.30 18.62
N HIS A 83 -17.54 12.56 18.84
CA HIS A 83 -17.62 11.54 19.89
C HIS A 83 -16.82 10.26 19.59
N LEU A 84 -16.35 10.10 18.34
CA LEU A 84 -15.52 8.98 17.88
C LEU A 84 -14.05 9.38 17.67
N LEU A 85 -13.71 10.67 17.77
CA LEU A 85 -12.37 11.18 17.47
C LEU A 85 -11.27 10.51 18.31
N ASP A 86 -11.48 10.39 19.62
CA ASP A 86 -10.49 9.76 20.51
C ASP A 86 -10.26 8.29 20.19
N ALA A 87 -11.32 7.58 19.78
CA ALA A 87 -11.22 6.18 19.36
C ALA A 87 -10.45 6.08 18.02
N ARG A 88 -10.73 6.98 17.08
CA ARG A 88 -10.04 7.06 15.79
C ARG A 88 -8.55 7.33 15.97
N LEU A 89 -8.16 8.34 16.74
CA LEU A 89 -6.75 8.70 16.96
C LEU A 89 -5.97 7.55 17.63
N ARG A 90 -6.59 6.84 18.57
CA ARG A 90 -5.97 5.67 19.21
C ARG A 90 -5.73 4.56 18.20
N LYS A 91 -6.74 4.27 17.38
CA LYS A 91 -6.66 3.28 16.31
C LYS A 91 -5.58 3.64 15.29
N GLU A 92 -5.53 4.89 14.82
CA GLU A 92 -4.51 5.36 13.86
C GLU A 92 -3.09 5.19 14.40
N LYS A 93 -2.88 5.45 15.70
CA LYS A 93 -1.59 5.19 16.35
C LYS A 93 -1.25 3.70 16.38
N GLU A 94 -2.21 2.85 16.74
CA GLU A 94 -2.01 1.40 16.77
C GLU A 94 -1.70 0.85 15.37
N ASP A 95 -2.45 1.31 14.37
CA ASP A 95 -2.26 0.94 12.96
C ASP A 95 -0.88 1.37 12.46
N ALA A 96 -0.43 2.60 12.78
CA ALA A 96 0.93 3.06 12.44
C ALA A 96 2.04 2.20 13.10
N ILE A 97 1.87 1.80 14.36
CA ILE A 97 2.82 0.90 15.04
C ILE A 97 2.83 -0.48 14.37
N ASN A 98 1.65 -1.00 14.01
CA ASN A 98 1.52 -2.27 13.30
C ASN A 98 2.20 -2.23 11.94
N GLN A 99 2.03 -1.14 11.19
CA GLN A 99 2.68 -0.91 9.91
C GLN A 99 4.20 -0.94 10.05
N ILE A 100 4.77 -0.21 11.03
CA ILE A 100 6.22 -0.22 11.30
C ILE A 100 6.71 -1.64 11.60
N ASN A 101 6.00 -2.39 12.44
CA ASN A 101 6.38 -3.75 12.79
C ASN A 101 6.32 -4.70 11.59
N HIS A 102 5.25 -4.61 10.79
CA HIS A 102 5.09 -5.40 9.58
C HIS A 102 6.24 -5.17 8.60
N VAL A 103 6.53 -3.90 8.28
CA VAL A 103 7.57 -3.52 7.34
C VAL A 103 8.95 -3.96 7.82
N ARG A 104 9.26 -3.79 9.11
CA ARG A 104 10.52 -4.28 9.69
C ARG A 104 10.66 -5.80 9.55
N ASN A 105 9.59 -6.55 9.79
CA ASN A 105 9.62 -8.00 9.64
C ASN A 105 9.86 -8.42 8.19
N VAL A 106 9.21 -7.76 7.22
CA VAL A 106 9.43 -8.00 5.79
C VAL A 106 10.88 -7.70 5.40
N LEU A 107 11.45 -6.57 5.84
CA LEU A 107 12.85 -6.25 5.59
C LEU A 107 13.82 -7.29 6.16
N GLN A 108 13.53 -7.82 7.36
CA GLN A 108 14.34 -8.89 7.94
C GLN A 108 14.27 -10.18 7.11
N GLN A 109 13.09 -10.55 6.61
CA GLN A 109 12.94 -11.71 5.73
C GLN A 109 13.74 -11.53 4.43
N ILE A 110 13.63 -10.37 3.77
CA ILE A 110 14.38 -10.06 2.54
C ILE A 110 15.89 -10.16 2.82
N LYS A 111 16.37 -9.58 3.92
CA LYS A 111 17.78 -9.63 4.32
C LYS A 111 18.26 -11.07 4.56
N GLN A 112 17.45 -11.90 5.23
CA GLN A 112 17.78 -13.30 5.49
C GLN A 112 17.89 -14.10 4.18
N GLU A 113 16.96 -13.89 3.26
CA GLU A 113 16.97 -14.54 1.94
C GLU A 113 18.19 -14.13 1.11
N ALA A 114 18.50 -12.83 1.07
CA ALA A 114 19.70 -12.33 0.38
C ALA A 114 20.98 -12.92 0.99
N ASN A 115 21.09 -12.95 2.33
CA ASN A 115 22.24 -13.57 3.00
C ASN A 115 22.35 -15.06 2.68
N HIS A 116 21.23 -15.79 2.60
CA HIS A 116 21.27 -17.21 2.24
C HIS A 116 21.80 -17.40 0.81
N LEU A 117 21.32 -16.61 -0.15
CA LEU A 117 21.75 -16.65 -1.55
C LEU A 117 23.22 -16.26 -1.76
N LEU A 118 23.79 -15.42 -0.89
CA LEU A 118 25.19 -14.98 -1.01
C LEU A 118 26.19 -15.93 -0.32
N ASN A 119 25.72 -16.76 0.60
CA ASN A 119 26.57 -17.67 1.40
C ASN A 119 26.42 -19.15 1.01
N HIS A 120 25.58 -19.47 0.03
CA HIS A 120 25.38 -20.81 -0.54
C HIS A 120 25.32 -20.73 -2.06
#